data_AF-A0AAE7D5V4-F1
#
_entry.id   AF-A0AAE7D5V4-F1
#
_cell.length_a   1.000
_cell.length_b   1.000
_cell.length_c   1.000
_cell.angle_alpha   90.00
_cell.angle_beta   90.00
_cell.angle_gamma   90.00
#
_symmetry.space_group_name_H-M   'P 1'
#
loop_
_entity.id
_entity.type
_entity.pdbx_description
1 polymer ?
#
loop_
_entity_poly.entity_id
_entity_poly.type
_entity_poly.pdbx_seq_one_letter_code
_entity_poly.pdbx_strand_id
1 'polypeptide(L)'
;MHSAIVEQAGKHPSSVSGWVNCLIDWLIHNEAASQFCFGVGMPPLQTIGGVKMVSSNNYATVMETLRKGMSAWLTGETLSKVEEAMGGTLDGEKIYCRKARQLATNIAPRCLSYFSTFIVQITKKVAEQNVTQIANLAVLESLPAAIARGIDSPQKLAFMALTKTQYRSRVETHLDFNRRLNTLEIPEDSGYSFVKQLVASKLT
;
A
#
# COMPACT_ATOMS: atom_id res chain seq x y z
N MET A 1 -6.96 15.65 -9.04
CA MET A 1 -7.36 14.65 -8.03
C MET A 1 -8.85 14.69 -7.73
N HIS A 2 -9.40 15.84 -7.30
CA HIS A 2 -10.84 16.00 -7.10
C HIS A 2 -11.65 15.57 -8.33
N SER A 3 -11.32 16.08 -9.53
CA SER A 3 -12.00 15.68 -10.77
C SER A 3 -11.89 14.18 -11.07
N ALA A 4 -10.72 13.56 -10.86
CA ALA A 4 -10.53 12.12 -11.03
C ALA A 4 -11.37 11.28 -10.04
N ILE A 5 -11.52 11.75 -8.79
CA ILE A 5 -12.35 11.11 -7.78
C ILE A 5 -13.85 11.30 -8.11
N VAL A 6 -14.24 12.47 -8.60
CA VAL A 6 -15.62 12.77 -9.03
C VAL A 6 -16.01 11.99 -10.29
N GLU A 7 -15.12 11.90 -11.28
CA GLU A 7 -15.34 11.11 -12.51
C GLU A 7 -15.46 9.61 -12.24
N GLN A 8 -14.88 9.14 -11.14
CA GLN A 8 -14.98 7.76 -10.65
C GLN A 8 -16.04 7.58 -9.56
N ALA A 9 -16.92 8.56 -9.32
CA ALA A 9 -17.96 8.46 -8.31
C ALA A 9 -18.81 7.18 -8.54
N GLY A 10 -18.82 6.29 -7.55
CA GLY A 10 -19.48 4.97 -7.63
C GLY A 10 -18.64 3.81 -8.19
N LYS A 11 -17.44 4.05 -8.72
CA LYS A 11 -16.47 3.01 -9.17
C LYS A 11 -15.18 3.00 -8.35
N HIS A 12 -15.25 3.47 -7.10
CA HIS A 12 -14.08 3.51 -6.24
C HIS A 12 -13.52 2.11 -5.98
N PRO A 13 -12.19 1.97 -5.88
CA PRO A 13 -11.58 0.70 -5.53
C PRO A 13 -12.10 0.15 -4.19
N SER A 14 -12.33 -1.16 -4.14
CA SER A 14 -12.79 -1.87 -2.93
C SER A 14 -11.64 -2.53 -2.15
N SER A 15 -10.39 -2.36 -2.58
CA SER A 15 -9.19 -2.94 -1.96
C SER A 15 -8.06 -1.91 -1.81
N VAL A 16 -7.13 -2.15 -0.87
CA VAL A 16 -5.97 -1.27 -0.64
C VAL A 16 -5.10 -1.19 -1.90
N SER A 17 -4.82 -2.33 -2.53
CA SER A 17 -4.04 -2.39 -3.77
C SER A 17 -4.71 -1.63 -4.92
N GLY A 18 -6.04 -1.70 -5.02
CA GLY A 18 -6.79 -0.92 -6.02
C GLY A 18 -6.66 0.59 -5.81
N TRP A 19 -6.74 1.06 -4.56
CA TRP A 19 -6.50 2.47 -4.22
C TRP A 19 -5.07 2.92 -4.50
N VAL A 20 -4.08 2.07 -4.18
CA VAL A 20 -2.67 2.38 -4.45
C VAL A 20 -2.40 2.45 -5.95
N ASN A 21 -2.98 1.54 -6.74
CA ASN A 21 -2.89 1.60 -8.20
C ASN A 21 -3.52 2.90 -8.73
N CYS A 22 -4.73 3.24 -8.30
CA CYS A 22 -5.39 4.49 -8.68
C CYS A 22 -4.56 5.73 -8.32
N LEU A 23 -3.92 5.74 -7.14
CA LEU A 23 -3.02 6.82 -6.74
C LEU A 23 -1.82 6.92 -7.68
N ILE A 24 -1.16 5.80 -7.99
CA ILE A 24 -0.01 5.78 -8.89
C ILE A 24 -0.40 6.21 -10.30
N ASP A 25 -1.54 5.72 -10.83
CA ASP A 25 -2.10 6.14 -12.11
C ASP A 25 -2.36 7.64 -12.13
N TRP A 26 -2.94 8.18 -11.07
CA TRP A 26 -3.18 9.63 -10.98
C TRP A 26 -1.87 10.42 -10.94
N LEU A 27 -0.86 9.97 -10.17
CA LEU A 27 0.46 10.62 -10.08
C LEU A 27 1.19 10.61 -11.44
N ILE A 28 1.10 9.54 -12.22
CA ILE A 28 1.68 9.44 -13.58
C ILE A 28 1.18 10.58 -14.48
N HIS A 29 -0.10 10.92 -14.38
CA HIS A 29 -0.72 11.97 -15.21
C HIS A 29 -0.65 13.37 -14.58
N ASN A 30 -0.07 13.53 -13.39
CA ASN A 30 -0.06 14.78 -12.63
C ASN A 30 1.33 15.05 -12.04
N GLU A 31 2.29 15.41 -12.90
CA GLU A 31 3.69 15.59 -12.50
C GLU A 31 3.89 16.57 -11.34
N ALA A 32 3.17 17.71 -11.34
CA ALA A 32 3.25 18.69 -10.25
C ALA A 32 2.87 18.08 -8.89
N ALA A 33 1.87 17.20 -8.85
CA ALA A 33 1.48 16.51 -7.63
C ALA A 33 2.51 15.45 -7.22
N SER A 34 3.16 14.82 -8.18
CA SER A 34 4.26 13.89 -7.94
C SER A 34 5.48 14.58 -7.35
N GLN A 35 5.81 15.79 -7.81
CA GLN A 35 6.84 16.62 -7.18
C GLN A 35 6.46 17.01 -5.74
N PHE A 36 5.17 17.26 -5.46
CA PHE A 36 4.72 17.47 -4.08
C PHE A 36 4.83 16.20 -3.23
N CYS A 37 4.46 15.04 -3.79
CA CYS A 37 4.47 13.76 -3.08
C CYS A 37 5.89 13.27 -2.76
N PHE A 38 6.81 13.38 -3.72
CA PHE A 38 8.17 12.82 -3.63
C PHE A 38 9.27 13.87 -3.40
N GLY A 39 8.89 15.16 -3.34
CA GLY A 39 9.81 16.29 -3.24
C GLY A 39 10.31 16.78 -4.61
N VAL A 40 10.78 18.03 -4.65
CA VAL A 40 11.37 18.64 -5.85
C VAL A 40 12.56 17.80 -6.33
N GLY A 41 12.60 17.49 -7.63
CA GLY A 41 13.59 16.59 -8.24
C GLY A 41 13.35 15.10 -7.97
N MET A 42 12.31 14.75 -7.21
CA MET A 42 11.86 13.41 -6.86
C MET A 42 13.00 12.44 -6.45
N PRO A 43 13.90 12.79 -5.51
CA PRO A 43 15.04 11.94 -5.15
C PRO A 43 14.69 10.50 -4.73
N PRO A 44 13.58 10.24 -4.01
CA PRO A 44 13.15 8.87 -3.73
C PRO A 44 12.93 8.04 -4.99
N LEU A 45 12.33 8.63 -6.02
CA LEU A 45 12.06 7.95 -7.29
C LEU A 45 13.32 7.71 -8.11
N GLN A 46 14.34 8.56 -8.00
CA GLN A 46 15.66 8.32 -8.61
C GLN A 46 16.27 6.99 -8.13
N THR A 47 16.17 6.72 -6.82
CA THR A 47 16.65 5.46 -6.24
C THR A 47 15.83 4.26 -6.71
N ILE A 48 14.50 4.36 -6.75
CA ILE A 48 13.63 3.29 -7.25
C ILE A 48 13.90 2.99 -8.73
N GLY A 49 14.01 4.04 -9.54
CA GLY A 49 14.26 3.94 -10.96
C GLY A 49 15.69 3.53 -11.33
N GLY A 50 16.63 3.62 -10.39
CA GLY A 50 18.06 3.46 -10.70
C GLY A 50 18.59 4.53 -11.66
N VAL A 51 18.00 5.73 -11.64
CA VAL A 51 18.33 6.84 -12.55
C VAL A 51 18.96 8.00 -11.80
N LYS A 52 19.84 8.76 -12.46
CA LYS A 52 20.44 9.97 -11.88
C LYS A 52 19.42 11.10 -11.71
N MET A 53 18.44 11.17 -12.60
CA MET A 53 17.40 12.19 -12.61
C MET A 53 16.11 11.58 -13.17
N VAL A 54 14.99 11.92 -12.55
CA VAL A 54 13.66 11.62 -13.08
C VAL A 54 13.28 12.73 -14.04
N SER A 55 12.94 12.36 -15.27
CA SER A 55 12.53 13.29 -16.35
C SER A 55 11.35 12.69 -17.11
N SER A 56 10.70 13.50 -17.95
CA SER A 56 9.56 13.06 -18.78
C SER A 56 9.83 11.76 -19.55
N ASN A 57 11.07 11.54 -20.02
CA ASN A 57 11.44 10.36 -20.80
C ASN A 57 11.49 9.05 -20.00
N ASN A 58 11.70 9.10 -18.68
CA ASN A 58 11.80 7.91 -17.84
C ASN A 58 10.72 7.83 -16.75
N TYR A 59 9.96 8.90 -16.57
CA TYR A 59 9.03 9.06 -15.45
C TYR A 59 7.99 7.92 -15.37
N ALA A 60 7.31 7.61 -16.48
CA ALA A 60 6.32 6.53 -16.52
C ALA A 60 6.93 5.17 -16.14
N THR A 61 8.12 4.85 -16.65
CA THR A 61 8.85 3.61 -16.34
C THR A 61 9.24 3.54 -14.86
N VAL A 62 9.67 4.67 -14.26
CA VAL A 62 9.99 4.75 -12.84
C VAL A 62 8.73 4.56 -11.97
N MET A 63 7.61 5.16 -12.37
CA MET A 63 6.33 4.98 -11.66
C MET A 63 5.80 3.54 -11.77
N GLU A 64 6.01 2.88 -12.91
CA GLU A 64 5.65 1.46 -13.06
C GLU A 64 6.55 0.55 -12.22
N THR A 65 7.84 0.90 -12.11
CA THR A 65 8.76 0.23 -11.17
C THR A 65 8.26 0.39 -9.73
N LEU A 66 7.85 1.60 -9.34
CA LEU A 66 7.23 1.85 -8.04
C LEU A 66 5.95 1.02 -7.85
N ARG A 67 5.09 0.89 -8.87
CA ARG A 67 3.87 0.08 -8.79
C ARG A 67 4.17 -1.37 -8.44
N LYS A 68 5.13 -1.99 -9.15
CA LYS A 68 5.58 -3.36 -8.88
C LYS A 68 6.11 -3.51 -7.44
N GLY A 69 6.95 -2.56 -7.02
CA GLY A 69 7.46 -2.52 -5.65
C GLY A 69 6.36 -2.39 -4.61
N MET A 70 5.37 -1.51 -4.85
CA MET A 70 4.22 -1.32 -3.96
C MET A 70 3.32 -2.55 -3.89
N SER A 71 3.13 -3.26 -5.00
CA SER A 71 2.38 -4.52 -5.03
C SER A 71 3.09 -5.57 -4.16
N ALA A 72 4.37 -5.85 -4.43
CA ALA A 72 5.17 -6.81 -3.67
C ALA A 72 5.33 -6.40 -2.20
N TRP A 73 5.43 -5.10 -1.94
CA TRP A 73 5.28 -4.55 -0.60
C TRP A 73 3.92 -5.04 -0.12
N LEU A 74 2.78 -4.44 -0.48
CA LEU A 74 1.43 -4.70 0.07
C LEU A 74 1.02 -6.17 0.28
N THR A 75 1.53 -7.13 -0.48
CA THR A 75 1.25 -8.57 -0.31
C THR A 75 2.10 -9.28 0.75
N GLY A 76 3.05 -8.60 1.39
CA GLY A 76 3.81 -9.16 2.50
C GLY A 76 5.13 -9.79 2.09
N GLU A 77 5.65 -9.49 0.90
CA GLU A 77 6.90 -10.06 0.45
C GLU A 77 8.11 -9.51 1.23
N THR A 78 9.20 -10.29 1.23
CA THR A 78 10.46 -9.90 1.85
C THR A 78 11.10 -8.74 1.09
N LEU A 79 11.99 -7.97 1.74
CA LEU A 79 12.72 -6.89 1.07
C LEU A 79 13.52 -7.36 -0.15
N SER A 80 13.98 -8.62 -0.16
CA SER A 80 14.63 -9.25 -1.32
C SER A 80 13.69 -9.32 -2.52
N LYS A 81 12.51 -9.92 -2.34
CA LYS A 81 11.51 -10.04 -3.39
C LYS A 81 10.96 -8.69 -3.84
N VAL A 82 10.84 -7.73 -2.92
CA VAL A 82 10.48 -6.34 -3.24
C VAL A 82 11.56 -5.69 -4.11
N GLU A 83 12.84 -5.93 -3.84
CA GLU A 83 13.97 -5.45 -4.67
C GLU A 83 13.90 -6.07 -6.08
N GLU A 84 13.74 -7.39 -6.15
CA GLU A 84 13.63 -8.15 -7.41
C GLU A 84 12.43 -7.69 -8.25
N ALA A 85 11.27 -7.44 -7.62
CA ALA A 85 10.07 -6.93 -8.30
C ALA A 85 10.32 -5.55 -8.95
N MET A 86 11.24 -4.77 -8.40
CA MET A 86 11.67 -3.47 -8.95
C MET A 86 12.89 -3.59 -9.90
N GLY A 87 13.23 -4.81 -10.32
CA GLY A 87 14.36 -5.08 -11.20
C GLY A 87 15.72 -4.75 -10.57
N GLY A 88 15.83 -4.79 -9.24
CA GLY A 88 17.12 -4.77 -8.56
C GLY A 88 17.74 -6.17 -8.56
N THR A 89 19.07 -6.23 -8.61
CA THR A 89 19.84 -7.47 -8.48
C THR A 89 20.38 -7.59 -7.07
N LEU A 90 20.45 -8.82 -6.56
CA LEU A 90 21.10 -9.13 -5.29
C LEU A 90 22.58 -9.47 -5.54
N ASP A 91 23.34 -8.53 -6.12
CA ASP A 91 24.72 -8.82 -6.51
C ASP A 91 25.69 -8.67 -5.33
N GLY A 92 26.41 -9.76 -5.02
CA GLY A 92 27.55 -9.81 -4.10
C GLY A 92 27.31 -10.53 -2.76
N GLU A 93 28.37 -10.66 -1.95
CA GLU A 93 28.36 -11.27 -0.60
C GLU A 93 27.45 -10.53 0.41
N LYS A 94 26.94 -9.34 0.04
CA LYS A 94 26.01 -8.53 0.85
C LYS A 94 24.76 -8.22 0.04
N ILE A 95 23.66 -8.90 0.38
CA ILE A 95 22.32 -8.61 -0.14
C ILE A 95 21.94 -7.17 0.25
N TYR A 96 22.09 -6.22 -0.68
CA TYR A 96 21.75 -4.81 -0.44
C TYR A 96 20.48 -4.41 -1.19
N CYS A 97 19.32 -4.54 -0.52
CA CYS A 97 18.03 -4.13 -1.06
C CYS A 97 17.83 -2.60 -1.02
N ARG A 98 18.56 -1.86 -1.87
CA ARG A 98 18.53 -0.39 -1.88
C ARG A 98 17.13 0.14 -2.21
N LYS A 99 16.53 -0.35 -3.30
CA LYS A 99 15.21 0.10 -3.76
C LYS A 99 14.14 -0.27 -2.74
N ALA A 100 14.18 -1.49 -2.21
CA ALA A 100 13.21 -1.95 -1.21
C ALA A 100 13.31 -1.16 0.10
N ARG A 101 14.51 -0.81 0.56
CA ARG A 101 14.70 0.05 1.74
C ARG A 101 14.20 1.47 1.49
N GLN A 102 14.44 2.04 0.31
CA GLN A 102 13.89 3.34 -0.06
C GLN A 102 12.36 3.32 -0.03
N LEU A 103 11.76 2.25 -0.55
CA LEU A 103 10.32 2.04 -0.50
C LEU A 103 9.82 1.98 0.95
N ALA A 104 10.39 1.09 1.76
CA ALA A 104 9.92 0.79 3.12
C ALA A 104 10.15 1.93 4.13
N THR A 105 11.19 2.75 3.96
CA THR A 105 11.56 3.79 4.94
C THR A 105 11.19 5.20 4.51
N ASN A 106 10.86 5.41 3.23
CA ASN A 106 10.55 6.73 2.71
C ASN A 106 9.25 6.72 1.92
N ILE A 107 9.21 6.06 0.77
CA ILE A 107 8.10 6.23 -0.16
C ILE A 107 6.78 5.75 0.43
N ALA A 108 6.72 4.55 1.00
CA ALA A 108 5.50 4.04 1.60
C ALA A 108 5.08 4.87 2.84
N PRO A 109 5.90 5.01 3.90
CA PRO A 109 5.46 5.66 5.13
C PRO A 109 5.39 7.20 5.07
N ARG A 110 6.24 7.86 4.28
CA ARG A 110 6.35 9.34 4.28
C ARG A 110 5.72 9.99 3.07
N CYS A 111 5.82 9.39 1.88
CA CYS A 111 5.24 9.96 0.67
C CYS A 111 3.80 9.49 0.46
N LEU A 112 3.61 8.21 0.12
CA LEU A 112 2.32 7.68 -0.32
C LEU A 112 1.30 7.58 0.82
N SER A 113 1.71 7.18 2.03
CA SER A 113 0.82 7.17 3.20
C SER A 113 0.28 8.58 3.49
N TYR A 114 1.16 9.58 3.56
CA TYR A 114 0.75 10.96 3.75
C TYR A 114 -0.17 11.43 2.63
N PHE A 115 0.22 11.20 1.38
CA PHE A 115 -0.57 11.61 0.22
C PHE A 115 -1.95 10.93 0.17
N SER A 116 -2.03 9.68 0.61
CA SER A 116 -3.30 8.94 0.67
C SER A 116 -4.28 9.51 1.70
N THR A 117 -3.83 10.26 2.71
CA THR A 117 -4.75 10.96 3.62
C THR A 117 -5.62 11.98 2.87
N PHE A 118 -5.07 12.65 1.86
CA PHE A 118 -5.85 13.54 1.00
C PHE A 118 -6.86 12.78 0.15
N ILE A 119 -6.52 11.57 -0.34
CA ILE A 119 -7.48 10.70 -1.04
C ILE A 119 -8.68 10.43 -0.13
N VAL A 120 -8.43 10.04 1.12
CA VAL A 120 -9.49 9.75 2.09
C VAL A 120 -10.39 10.96 2.30
N GLN A 121 -9.81 12.13 2.58
CA GLN A 121 -10.59 13.34 2.86
C GLN A 121 -11.40 13.81 1.63
N ILE A 122 -10.79 13.82 0.44
CA ILE A 122 -11.48 14.23 -0.79
C ILE A 122 -12.60 13.24 -1.13
N THR A 123 -12.34 11.93 -1.03
CA THR A 123 -13.36 10.90 -1.33
C THR A 123 -14.53 11.00 -0.37
N LYS A 124 -14.30 11.19 0.93
CA LYS A 124 -15.36 11.41 1.92
C LYS A 124 -16.20 12.64 1.59
N LYS A 125 -15.55 13.78 1.33
CA LYS A 125 -16.24 15.01 0.97
C LYS A 125 -17.09 14.87 -0.30
N VAL A 126 -16.56 14.23 -1.33
CA VAL A 126 -17.28 13.98 -2.59
C VAL A 126 -18.47 13.03 -2.36
N ALA A 127 -18.29 11.99 -1.55
CA ALA A 127 -19.37 11.06 -1.21
C ALA A 127 -20.50 11.74 -0.43
N GLU A 128 -20.17 12.62 0.53
CA GLU A 128 -21.13 13.44 1.27
C GLU A 128 -21.92 14.37 0.34
N GLN A 129 -21.24 15.05 -0.58
CA GLN A 129 -21.86 15.97 -1.54
C GLN A 129 -22.80 15.28 -2.54
N ASN A 130 -22.43 14.08 -2.98
CA ASN A 130 -23.18 13.32 -3.99
C ASN A 130 -24.13 12.28 -3.39
N VAL A 131 -24.32 12.27 -2.06
CA VAL A 131 -25.15 11.28 -1.35
C VAL A 131 -24.82 9.84 -1.78
N THR A 132 -23.53 9.56 -2.03
CA THR A 132 -23.07 8.28 -2.59
C THR A 132 -22.44 7.45 -1.48
N GLN A 133 -22.82 6.16 -1.39
CA GLN A 133 -22.21 5.25 -0.44
C GLN A 133 -20.81 4.82 -0.90
N ILE A 134 -19.83 4.91 0.00
CA ILE A 134 -18.48 4.38 -0.24
C ILE A 134 -18.54 2.86 -0.07
N ALA A 135 -18.25 2.12 -1.15
CA ALA A 135 -18.40 0.66 -1.20
C ALA A 135 -17.67 -0.09 -0.07
N ASN A 136 -16.48 0.36 0.33
CA ASN A 136 -15.77 -0.19 1.48
C ASN A 136 -15.05 0.92 2.26
N LEU A 137 -15.79 1.51 3.21
CA LEU A 137 -15.26 2.59 4.05
C LEU A 137 -14.04 2.14 4.87
N ALA A 138 -14.01 0.91 5.37
CA ALA A 138 -12.90 0.40 6.16
C ALA A 138 -11.58 0.34 5.35
N VAL A 139 -11.66 -0.05 4.08
CA VAL A 139 -10.50 -0.01 3.16
C VAL A 139 -10.02 1.43 2.97
N LEU A 140 -10.94 2.36 2.70
CA LEU A 140 -10.57 3.76 2.50
C LEU A 140 -9.93 4.36 3.77
N GLU A 141 -10.55 4.19 4.93
CA GLU A 141 -10.07 4.77 6.19
C GLU A 141 -8.74 4.18 6.66
N SER A 142 -8.52 2.89 6.38
CA SER A 142 -7.28 2.22 6.72
C SER A 142 -6.13 2.49 5.74
N LEU A 143 -6.41 3.07 4.57
CA LEU A 143 -5.47 3.21 3.46
C LEU A 143 -4.10 3.80 3.84
N PRO A 144 -3.99 4.92 4.58
CA PRO A 144 -2.69 5.47 4.97
C PRO A 144 -1.88 4.50 5.82
N ALA A 145 -2.51 3.89 6.83
CA ALA A 145 -1.87 2.92 7.70
C ALA A 145 -1.49 1.64 6.94
N ALA A 146 -2.34 1.21 6.00
CA ALA A 146 -2.13 0.06 5.14
C ALA A 146 -0.90 0.25 4.26
N ILE A 147 -0.76 1.42 3.63
CA ILE A 147 0.41 1.76 2.81
C ILE A 147 1.68 1.79 3.67
N ALA A 148 1.66 2.54 4.78
CA ALA A 148 2.84 2.77 5.62
C ALA A 148 3.38 1.50 6.27
N ARG A 149 2.49 0.71 6.89
CA ARG A 149 2.84 -0.58 7.51
C ARG A 149 3.04 -1.66 6.47
N GLY A 150 2.47 -1.43 5.31
CA GLY A 150 2.43 -2.38 4.26
C GLY A 150 1.49 -3.54 4.60
N ILE A 151 0.20 -3.36 4.42
CA ILE A 151 -0.80 -4.37 4.65
C ILE A 151 -1.86 -4.18 3.57
N ASP A 152 -2.42 -5.26 3.03
CA ASP A 152 -3.36 -5.22 1.89
C ASP A 152 -4.84 -5.17 2.30
N SER A 153 -5.15 -5.28 3.59
CA SER A 153 -6.53 -5.36 4.08
C SER A 153 -6.70 -4.76 5.48
N PRO A 154 -7.87 -4.15 5.78
CA PRO A 154 -8.21 -3.67 7.13
C PRO A 154 -8.10 -4.78 8.19
N GLN A 155 -8.43 -6.01 7.84
CA GLN A 155 -8.48 -7.13 8.76
C GLN A 155 -7.08 -7.60 9.16
N LYS A 156 -6.12 -7.65 8.22
CA LYS A 156 -4.70 -7.88 8.56
C LYS A 156 -4.12 -6.72 9.39
N LEU A 157 -4.54 -5.47 9.15
CA LEU A 157 -4.13 -4.34 9.98
C LEU A 157 -4.63 -4.47 11.41
N ALA A 158 -5.90 -4.85 11.58
CA ALA A 158 -6.49 -5.11 12.89
C ALA A 158 -5.80 -6.29 13.57
N PHE A 159 -5.55 -7.39 12.85
CA PHE A 159 -4.79 -8.54 13.34
C PHE A 159 -3.43 -8.11 13.88
N MET A 160 -2.62 -7.43 13.07
CA MET A 160 -1.32 -6.90 13.48
C MET A 160 -1.40 -6.03 14.73
N ALA A 161 -2.45 -5.20 14.85
CA ALA A 161 -2.64 -4.32 15.99
C ALA A 161 -2.93 -5.09 17.30
N LEU A 162 -3.65 -6.21 17.20
CA LEU A 162 -4.01 -7.08 18.32
C LEU A 162 -2.87 -8.02 18.72
N THR A 163 -1.98 -8.35 17.78
CA THR A 163 -0.87 -9.29 17.98
C THR A 163 0.49 -8.60 18.05
N LYS A 164 0.53 -7.30 18.36
CA LYS A 164 1.75 -6.46 18.36
C LYS A 164 2.92 -7.02 19.16
N THR A 165 2.65 -7.81 20.20
CA THR A 165 3.68 -8.42 21.04
C THR A 165 4.23 -9.74 20.48
N GLN A 166 3.52 -10.36 19.53
CA GLN A 166 3.83 -11.69 18.98
C GLN A 166 4.54 -11.62 17.62
N TYR A 167 4.23 -10.63 16.78
CA TYR A 167 4.85 -10.48 15.46
C TYR A 167 5.70 -9.23 15.38
N ARG A 168 6.93 -9.38 14.89
CA ARG A 168 7.90 -8.28 14.80
C ARG A 168 7.95 -7.68 13.40
N SER A 169 7.40 -8.37 12.40
CA SER A 169 7.45 -7.92 11.01
C SER A 169 6.10 -8.01 10.28
N ARG A 170 6.02 -7.17 9.25
CA ARG A 170 4.98 -7.17 8.23
C ARG A 170 4.82 -8.55 7.56
N VAL A 171 5.95 -9.20 7.21
CA VAL A 171 5.95 -10.50 6.52
C VAL A 171 5.31 -11.57 7.39
N GLU A 172 5.73 -11.66 8.65
CA GLU A 172 5.15 -12.62 9.61
C GLU A 172 3.65 -12.39 9.80
N THR A 173 3.22 -11.13 9.87
CA THR A 173 1.80 -10.78 9.97
C THR A 173 0.99 -11.35 8.80
N HIS A 174 1.48 -11.21 7.57
CA HIS A 174 0.80 -11.75 6.38
C HIS A 174 0.76 -13.28 6.39
N LEU A 175 1.91 -13.92 6.65
CA LEU A 175 2.01 -15.37 6.67
C LEU A 175 1.12 -15.99 7.74
N ASP A 176 1.13 -15.43 8.94
CA ASP A 176 0.38 -15.98 10.05
C ASP A 176 -1.13 -15.74 9.91
N PHE A 177 -1.54 -14.54 9.47
CA PHE A 177 -2.93 -14.27 9.17
C PHE A 177 -3.48 -15.26 8.13
N ASN A 178 -2.76 -15.44 7.01
CA ASN A 178 -3.19 -16.36 5.96
C ASN A 178 -3.22 -17.82 6.46
N ARG A 179 -2.23 -18.22 7.26
CA ARG A 179 -2.19 -19.56 7.86
C ARG A 179 -3.42 -19.81 8.73
N ARG A 180 -3.76 -18.88 9.63
CA ARG A 180 -4.91 -19.03 10.54
C ARG A 180 -6.24 -18.92 9.81
N LEU A 181 -6.32 -18.11 8.75
CA LEU A 181 -7.50 -18.00 7.90
C LEU A 181 -7.83 -19.34 7.24
N ASN A 182 -6.82 -20.06 6.76
CA ASN A 182 -7.00 -21.37 6.12
C ASN A 182 -7.42 -22.48 7.10
N THR A 183 -7.26 -22.27 8.40
CA THR A 183 -7.64 -23.24 9.45
C THR A 183 -9.01 -22.97 10.07
N LEU A 184 -9.61 -21.80 9.81
CA LEU A 184 -10.91 -21.44 10.35
C LEU A 184 -11.98 -21.64 9.28
N GLU A 185 -13.01 -22.43 9.61
CA GLU A 185 -14.29 -22.31 8.92
C GLU A 185 -14.92 -20.98 9.34
N ILE A 186 -14.93 -20.02 8.42
CA ILE A 186 -15.47 -18.68 8.67
C ILE A 186 -16.97 -18.74 8.40
N PRO A 187 -17.85 -18.54 9.42
CA PRO A 187 -19.28 -18.41 9.16
C PRO A 187 -19.52 -17.15 8.30
N GLU A 188 -20.41 -17.27 7.31
CA GLU A 188 -20.69 -16.24 6.29
C GLU A 188 -21.02 -14.84 6.86
N ASP A 189 -21.39 -14.74 8.14
CA ASP A 189 -21.84 -13.51 8.80
C ASP A 189 -20.86 -12.93 9.85
N SER A 190 -19.59 -13.34 9.83
CA SER A 190 -18.61 -12.87 10.80
C SER A 190 -17.93 -11.58 10.33
N GLY A 191 -18.48 -10.43 10.73
CA GLY A 191 -17.82 -9.12 10.63
C GLY A 191 -16.56 -9.01 11.52
N TYR A 192 -16.32 -7.87 12.18
CA TYR A 192 -15.15 -7.65 13.07
C TYR A 192 -14.90 -8.75 14.15
N SER A 193 -15.89 -9.59 14.43
CA SER A 193 -15.80 -10.77 15.29
C SER A 193 -14.76 -11.80 14.83
N PHE A 194 -14.59 -12.00 13.50
CA PHE A 194 -13.71 -13.04 12.98
C PHE A 194 -12.22 -12.76 13.26
N VAL A 195 -11.80 -11.49 13.27
CA VAL A 195 -10.39 -11.13 13.55
C VAL A 195 -10.05 -11.49 15.01
N LYS A 196 -11.00 -11.35 15.94
CA LYS A 196 -10.80 -11.79 17.32
C LYS A 196 -10.70 -13.32 17.41
N GLN A 197 -11.50 -14.04 16.63
CA GLN A 197 -11.43 -15.51 16.54
C GLN A 197 -10.07 -15.96 15.97
N LEU A 198 -9.57 -15.29 14.92
CA LEU A 198 -8.22 -15.51 14.38
C LEU A 198 -7.12 -15.30 15.41
N VAL A 199 -7.22 -14.23 16.22
CA VAL A 199 -6.22 -13.98 17.27
C VAL A 199 -6.28 -15.05 18.37
N ALA A 200 -7.50 -15.51 18.72
CA ALA A 200 -7.74 -16.52 19.74
C ALA A 200 -7.35 -17.94 19.31
N SER A 201 -7.41 -18.27 18.01
CA SER A 201 -6.96 -19.54 17.47
C SER A 201 -5.42 -19.61 17.54
N LYS A 202 -4.89 -19.99 18.70
CA LYS A 202 -3.49 -20.36 18.83
C LYS A 202 -3.27 -21.66 18.05
N LEU A 203 -2.25 -21.68 17.21
CA LEU A 203 -1.76 -22.92 16.63
C LEU A 203 -1.25 -23.78 17.80
N THR A 204 -1.85 -24.96 17.94
CA THR A 204 -1.37 -26.00 18.87
C THR A 204 -0.11 -26.64 18.33
#